data_AF-A0A2A5GCW1-F1
#
_entry.id   AF-A0A2A5GCW1-F1
#
_cell.length_a   1.000
_cell.length_b   1.000
_cell.length_c   1.000
_cell.angle_alpha   90.00
_cell.angle_beta   90.00
_cell.angle_gamma   90.00
#
_symmetry.space_group_name_H-M   'P 1'
#
loop_
_entity.id
_entity.type
_entity.pdbx_description
1 polymer ?
#
loop_
_entity_poly.entity_id
_entity_poly.type
_entity_poly.pdbx_seq_one_letter_code
_entity_poly.pdbx_strand_id
1 'polypeptide(L)'
;MKACKYKDKTILLLVFCLLLGKTFPMKISAIFICFIFLVTSSFAQDKIIMMNGKILEGTDIKIDTDELRYKEMKGNKPKERILEKYRVFAIEKNGKEDVIYKYDTLEGNFYTEDEMRLFVYGQQDAWAGSKPAWTGIVGAAVSGSTAYFLAREGNFIVVLVPIVSYLGLAILSRPKINKSSVRNKDYLGEGAYVDGYTRIAASKKNKNALWGSIGGFLVGFTAGLGANDFKLD
;
A
#
# COMPACT_ATOMS: atom_id res chain seq x y z
N MET A 1 6.41 29.72 22.30
CA MET A 1 7.82 29.50 22.69
C MET A 1 7.86 29.09 24.17
N LYS A 2 7.72 27.79 24.47
CA LYS A 2 7.81 27.24 25.84
C LYS A 2 8.67 25.98 25.79
N ALA A 3 9.98 26.18 25.76
CA ALA A 3 10.98 25.13 25.91
C ALA A 3 11.92 25.49 27.06
N CYS A 4 11.41 25.49 28.29
CA CYS A 4 12.24 25.57 29.48
C CYS A 4 11.43 25.13 30.72
N LYS A 5 11.36 23.83 30.99
CA LYS A 5 11.00 23.31 32.33
C LYS A 5 11.35 21.85 32.58
N TYR A 6 11.75 21.08 31.55
CA TYR A 6 12.03 19.65 31.71
C TYR A 6 13.50 19.32 32.04
N LYS A 7 14.44 20.23 31.75
CA LYS A 7 15.88 20.00 31.95
C LYS A 7 16.27 19.82 33.42
N ASP A 8 15.50 20.40 34.35
CA ASP A 8 15.82 20.39 35.78
C ASP A 8 15.48 19.07 36.49
N LYS A 9 14.37 18.41 36.11
CA LYS A 9 13.96 17.16 36.76
C LYS A 9 14.88 15.99 36.39
N THR A 10 15.47 16.01 35.20
CA THR A 10 16.43 14.99 34.74
C THR A 10 17.76 15.06 35.50
N ILE A 11 18.22 16.26 35.84
CA ILE A 11 19.45 16.45 36.61
C ILE A 11 19.24 16.00 38.05
N LEU A 12 18.08 16.31 38.65
CA LEU A 12 17.76 15.88 40.02
C LEU A 12 17.68 14.36 40.16
N LEU A 13 17.13 13.66 39.16
CA LEU A 13 17.05 12.19 39.16
C LEU A 13 18.42 11.53 38.93
N LEU A 14 19.27 12.11 38.08
CA LEU A 14 20.64 11.65 37.84
C LEU A 14 21.51 11.77 39.10
N VAL A 15 21.35 12.86 39.86
CA VAL A 15 22.05 13.06 41.13
C VAL A 15 21.55 12.07 42.19
N PHE A 16 20.24 11.78 42.24
CA PHE A 16 19.68 10.80 43.16
C PHE A 16 20.16 9.36 42.89
N CYS A 17 20.34 8.98 41.63
CA CYS A 17 20.92 7.69 41.24
C CYS A 17 22.42 7.56 41.59
N LEU A 18 23.19 8.64 41.49
CA LEU A 18 24.61 8.65 41.89
C LEU A 18 24.79 8.47 43.40
N LEU A 19 23.84 8.95 44.22
CA LEU A 19 23.91 8.84 45.67
C LEU A 19 23.58 7.44 46.20
N LEU A 20 22.83 6.62 45.46
CA LEU A 20 22.47 5.25 45.85
C LEU A 20 23.48 4.18 45.38
N GLY A 21 24.54 4.57 44.66
CA GLY A 21 25.50 3.66 44.02
C GLY A 21 26.50 2.95 44.95
N LYS A 22 26.42 3.12 46.28
CA LYS A 22 27.43 2.57 47.21
C LYS A 22 27.19 1.15 47.72
N THR A 23 26.06 0.50 47.44
CA THR A 23 25.74 -0.81 48.05
C THR A 23 25.27 -1.92 47.10
N PHE A 24 25.17 -1.67 45.79
CA PHE A 24 24.70 -2.70 44.84
C PHE A 24 25.86 -3.32 44.02
N PRO A 25 25.88 -4.66 43.84
CA PRO A 25 26.92 -5.32 43.06
C PRO A 25 26.93 -4.82 41.61
N MET A 26 28.11 -4.41 41.16
CA MET A 26 28.40 -3.66 39.94
C MET A 26 27.79 -4.24 38.64
N LYS A 27 27.48 -5.55 38.61
CA LYS A 27 26.85 -6.23 37.46
C LYS A 27 25.33 -5.99 37.35
N ILE A 28 24.63 -5.75 38.45
CA ILE A 28 23.16 -5.55 38.46
C ILE A 28 22.80 -4.10 38.08
N SER A 29 23.65 -3.13 38.45
CA SER A 29 23.48 -1.71 38.12
C SER A 29 23.59 -1.44 36.61
N ALA A 30 24.51 -2.12 35.92
CA ALA A 30 24.67 -1.98 34.47
C ALA A 30 23.46 -2.51 33.68
N ILE A 31 22.83 -3.59 34.15
CA ILE A 31 21.63 -4.17 33.53
C ILE A 31 20.42 -3.22 33.67
N PHE A 32 20.28 -2.57 34.83
CA PHE A 32 19.20 -1.62 35.09
C PHE A 32 19.30 -0.36 34.22
N ILE A 33 20.52 0.16 34.01
CA ILE A 33 20.78 1.30 33.12
C ILE A 33 20.51 0.95 31.65
N CYS A 34 20.85 -0.27 31.22
CA CYS A 34 20.54 -0.77 29.88
C CYS A 34 19.01 -0.92 29.66
N PHE A 35 18.27 -1.35 30.69
CA PHE A 35 16.82 -1.49 30.64
C PHE A 35 16.11 -0.13 30.52
N ILE A 36 16.61 0.90 31.22
CA ILE A 36 16.08 2.28 31.16
C ILE A 36 16.30 2.91 29.77
N PHE A 37 17.41 2.61 29.10
CA PHE A 37 17.71 3.15 27.76
C PHE A 37 16.83 2.54 26.65
N LEU A 38 16.29 1.33 26.88
CA LEU A 38 15.37 0.66 25.96
C LEU A 38 13.94 1.21 26.01
N VAL A 39 13.54 1.92 27.08
CA VAL A 39 12.17 2.43 27.23
C VAL A 39 11.93 3.74 26.47
N THR A 40 12.98 4.44 26.06
CA THR A 40 12.85 5.73 25.37
C THR A 40 13.21 5.61 23.91
N SER A 41 12.22 5.33 23.05
CA SER A 41 12.03 5.95 21.72
C SER A 41 11.05 5.13 20.86
N SER A 42 9.76 5.14 21.21
CA SER A 42 8.72 4.89 20.22
C SER A 42 8.04 6.21 19.92
N PHE A 43 8.67 7.02 19.04
CA PHE A 43 7.94 8.09 18.36
C PHE A 43 7.15 7.42 17.24
N ALA A 44 5.95 6.95 17.57
CA ALA A 44 5.00 6.54 16.55
C ALA A 44 4.68 7.77 15.68
N GLN A 45 4.85 7.65 14.36
CA GLN A 45 4.42 8.70 13.43
C GLN A 45 2.89 8.69 13.37
N ASP A 46 2.31 9.87 13.16
CA ASP A 46 0.87 9.96 12.90
C ASP A 46 0.57 9.31 11.55
N LYS A 47 -0.60 8.69 11.43
CA LYS A 47 -1.03 8.02 10.20
C LYS A 47 -2.24 8.72 9.60
N ILE A 48 -2.24 8.82 8.28
CA ILE A 48 -3.40 9.25 7.50
C ILE A 48 -3.88 8.02 6.75
N ILE A 49 -5.05 7.53 7.12
CA ILE A 49 -5.70 6.39 6.48
C ILE A 49 -6.54 6.94 5.33
N MET A 50 -6.21 6.53 4.11
CA MET A 50 -6.92 6.96 2.91
C MET A 50 -8.11 6.05 2.61
N MET A 51 -9.13 6.59 1.94
CA MET A 51 -10.29 5.82 1.44
C MET A 51 -9.91 4.76 0.40
N ASN A 52 -8.71 4.82 -0.18
CA ASN A 52 -8.17 3.81 -1.11
C ASN A 52 -7.35 2.71 -0.41
N GLY A 53 -7.40 2.64 0.92
CA GLY A 53 -6.65 1.67 1.71
C GLY A 53 -5.17 1.97 1.91
N LYS A 54 -4.61 3.03 1.31
CA LYS A 54 -3.23 3.43 1.61
C LYS A 54 -3.13 4.09 2.98
N ILE A 55 -2.00 3.87 3.63
CA ILE A 55 -1.64 4.53 4.88
C ILE A 55 -0.45 5.43 4.56
N LEU A 56 -0.59 6.71 4.86
CA LEU A 56 0.50 7.68 4.74
C LEU A 56 1.00 7.99 6.15
N GLU A 57 2.32 7.97 6.32
CA GLU A 57 2.96 8.35 7.58
C GLU A 57 3.40 9.82 7.52
N GLY A 58 3.19 10.56 8.60
CA GLY A 58 3.54 11.97 8.64
C GLY A 58 3.48 12.58 10.03
N THR A 59 3.83 13.85 10.11
CA THR A 59 3.79 14.68 11.32
C THR A 59 3.18 16.05 11.02
N ASP A 60 2.84 16.81 12.06
CA ASP A 60 2.31 18.19 11.94
C ASP A 60 1.06 18.26 11.03
N ILE A 61 0.14 17.30 11.21
CA ILE A 61 -1.09 17.20 10.41
C ILE A 61 -2.04 18.33 10.79
N LYS A 62 -2.26 19.25 9.85
CA LYS A 62 -3.20 20.36 9.92
C LYS A 62 -4.35 20.13 8.97
N ILE A 63 -5.56 20.25 9.48
CA ILE A 63 -6.80 20.06 8.73
C ILE A 63 -7.41 21.45 8.52
N ASP A 64 -7.68 21.77 7.27
CA ASP A 64 -8.41 22.95 6.83
C ASP A 64 -9.80 22.52 6.31
N THR A 65 -10.50 23.41 5.62
CA THR A 65 -11.85 23.15 5.10
C THR A 65 -11.85 21.98 4.10
N ASP A 66 -11.03 22.07 3.05
CA ASP A 66 -10.98 21.10 1.94
C ASP A 66 -9.65 20.34 1.82
N GLU A 67 -8.63 20.78 2.56
CA GLU A 67 -7.27 20.28 2.45
C GLU A 67 -6.71 19.82 3.79
N LEU A 68 -5.82 18.84 3.72
CA LEU A 68 -4.98 18.38 4.81
C LEU A 68 -3.52 18.65 4.43
N ARG A 69 -2.81 19.38 5.30
CA ARG A 69 -1.37 19.62 5.16
C ARG A 69 -0.62 18.76 6.18
N TYR A 70 0.43 18.09 5.75
CA TYR A 70 1.26 17.26 6.63
C TYR A 70 2.72 17.26 6.18
N LYS A 71 3.61 16.89 7.09
CA LYS A 71 5.04 16.70 6.81
C LYS A 71 5.36 15.22 6.66
N GLU A 72 5.75 14.84 5.46
CA GLU A 72 6.25 13.51 5.13
C GLU A 72 7.78 13.51 5.26
N MET A 73 8.35 12.51 5.93
CA MET A 73 9.81 12.35 6.00
C MET A 73 10.32 11.68 4.73
N LYS A 74 11.09 12.42 3.92
CA LYS A 74 11.79 11.85 2.75
C LYS A 74 13.28 11.77 3.06
N GLY A 75 13.71 10.61 3.55
CA GLY A 75 15.02 10.47 4.21
C GLY A 75 15.02 11.30 5.51
N ASN A 76 16.03 12.14 5.71
CA ASN A 76 16.14 13.00 6.91
C ASN A 76 15.52 14.40 6.73
N LYS A 77 14.85 14.69 5.61
CA LYS A 77 14.29 16.00 5.32
C LYS A 77 12.75 15.95 5.38
N PRO A 78 12.10 16.76 6.24
CA PRO A 78 10.66 16.89 6.22
C PRO A 78 10.24 17.62 4.94
N LYS A 79 9.27 17.06 4.21
CA LYS A 79 8.66 17.69 3.04
C LYS A 79 7.18 17.91 3.30
N GLU A 80 6.73 19.14 3.10
CA GLU A 80 5.32 19.48 3.20
C GLU A 80 4.54 18.88 2.01
N ARG A 81 3.40 18.30 2.33
CA ARG A 81 2.46 17.67 1.41
C ARG A 81 1.08 18.22 1.67
N ILE A 82 0.34 18.37 0.58
CA ILE A 82 -1.06 18.76 0.59
C ILE A 82 -1.84 17.57 0.03
N LEU A 83 -2.93 17.23 0.71
CA LEU A 83 -3.84 16.14 0.36
C LEU A 83 -5.26 16.66 0.46
N GLU A 84 -6.11 16.32 -0.50
CA GLU A 84 -7.53 16.70 -0.43
C GLU A 84 -8.23 15.91 0.68
N LYS A 85 -9.03 16.60 1.50
CA LYS A 85 -9.71 16.02 2.66
C LYS A 85 -10.68 14.91 2.28
N TYR A 86 -11.39 15.05 1.16
CA TYR A 86 -12.35 14.06 0.66
C TYR A 86 -11.73 12.69 0.30
N ARG A 87 -10.40 12.55 0.32
CA ARG A 87 -9.70 11.28 0.07
C ARG A 87 -9.27 10.58 1.36
N VAL A 88 -9.42 11.25 2.50
CA VAL A 88 -9.00 10.79 3.82
C VAL A 88 -10.17 10.10 4.49
N PHE A 89 -9.94 8.88 4.94
CA PHE A 89 -10.90 8.15 5.76
C PHE A 89 -10.78 8.58 7.22
N ALA A 90 -9.58 8.44 7.79
CA ALA A 90 -9.32 8.71 9.19
C ALA A 90 -7.87 9.14 9.42
N ILE A 91 -7.62 9.75 10.58
CA ILE A 91 -6.30 10.18 11.02
C ILE A 91 -6.03 9.57 12.39
N GLU A 92 -4.89 8.88 12.53
CA GLU A 92 -4.43 8.31 13.79
C GLU A 92 -3.34 9.21 14.36
N LYS A 93 -3.61 9.83 15.52
CA LYS A 93 -2.66 10.68 16.27
C LYS A 93 -2.51 10.14 17.67
N ASN A 94 -1.27 9.83 18.09
CA ASN A 94 -0.97 9.28 19.41
C ASN A 94 -1.84 8.06 19.79
N GLY A 95 -2.12 7.18 18.82
CA GLY A 95 -2.95 5.99 19.00
C GLY A 95 -4.47 6.25 19.14
N LYS A 96 -4.92 7.50 18.98
CA LYS A 96 -6.33 7.84 18.86
C LYS A 96 -6.67 8.08 17.39
N GLU A 97 -7.72 7.42 16.93
CA GLU A 97 -8.22 7.58 15.57
C GLU A 97 -9.36 8.61 15.56
N ASP A 98 -9.29 9.54 14.60
CA ASP A 98 -10.32 10.54 14.30
C ASP A 98 -10.85 10.30 12.88
N VAL A 99 -12.13 9.99 12.75
CA VAL A 99 -12.77 9.65 11.47
C VAL A 99 -13.20 10.93 10.77
N ILE A 100 -12.56 11.20 9.64
CA ILE A 100 -12.80 12.40 8.82
C ILE A 100 -13.92 12.16 7.82
N TYR A 101 -14.04 10.94 7.30
CA TYR A 101 -15.08 10.54 6.37
C TYR A 101 -16.47 10.66 7.00
N LYS A 102 -17.42 11.17 6.21
CA LYS A 102 -18.84 11.24 6.58
C LYS A 102 -19.68 10.73 5.43
N TYR A 103 -20.74 10.00 5.79
CA TYR A 103 -21.76 9.61 4.83
C TYR A 103 -22.51 10.85 4.36
N ASP A 104 -22.38 11.16 3.07
CA ASP A 104 -23.08 12.27 2.42
C ASP A 104 -23.23 11.96 0.93
N THR A 105 -24.45 11.64 0.51
CA THR A 105 -24.76 11.32 -0.88
C THR A 105 -24.61 12.53 -1.82
N LEU A 106 -24.71 13.76 -1.30
CA LEU A 106 -24.50 14.98 -2.09
C LEU A 106 -23.03 15.17 -2.47
N GLU A 107 -22.11 14.67 -1.63
CA GLU A 107 -20.67 14.65 -1.89
C GLU A 107 -20.21 13.38 -2.62
N GLY A 108 -21.12 12.46 -2.97
CA GLY A 108 -20.80 11.17 -3.61
C GLY A 108 -20.29 10.10 -2.65
N ASN A 109 -20.50 10.28 -1.34
CA ASN A 109 -20.15 9.31 -0.30
C ASN A 109 -21.34 8.38 -0.02
N PHE A 110 -21.31 7.17 -0.59
CA PHE A 110 -22.43 6.23 -0.53
C PHE A 110 -22.33 5.16 0.56
N TYR A 111 -21.19 5.05 1.24
CA TYR A 111 -21.02 4.11 2.34
C TYR A 111 -21.19 4.82 3.67
N THR A 112 -21.81 4.17 4.63
CA THR A 112 -21.72 4.59 6.04
C THR A 112 -20.27 4.56 6.53
N GLU A 113 -19.98 5.20 7.67
CA GLU A 113 -18.62 5.21 8.22
C GLU A 113 -18.09 3.79 8.48
N ASP A 114 -18.94 2.88 8.97
CA ASP A 114 -18.60 1.48 9.24
C ASP A 114 -18.38 0.68 7.95
N GLU A 115 -19.23 0.86 6.94
CA GLU A 115 -19.04 0.24 5.63
C GLU A 115 -17.78 0.73 4.95
N MET A 116 -17.50 2.04 5.02
CA MET A 116 -16.26 2.61 4.46
C MET A 116 -15.03 2.07 5.18
N ARG A 117 -15.09 1.88 6.51
CA ARG A 117 -14.02 1.24 7.28
C ARG A 117 -13.75 -0.18 6.77
N LEU A 118 -14.81 -0.97 6.59
CA LEU A 118 -14.73 -2.32 6.05
C LEU A 118 -14.15 -2.32 4.63
N PHE A 119 -14.59 -1.39 3.78
CA PHE A 119 -14.05 -1.20 2.42
C PHE A 119 -12.55 -0.86 2.42
N VAL A 120 -12.11 0.04 3.31
CA VAL A 120 -10.69 0.40 3.51
C VAL A 120 -9.89 -0.80 3.99
N TYR A 121 -10.42 -1.60 4.93
CA TYR A 121 -9.79 -2.83 5.41
C TYR A 121 -9.65 -3.87 4.30
N GLY A 122 -10.67 -4.06 3.47
CA GLY A 122 -10.61 -4.94 2.31
C GLY A 122 -9.50 -4.53 1.34
N GLN A 123 -9.38 -3.22 1.05
CA GLN A 123 -8.30 -2.71 0.20
C GLN A 123 -6.91 -2.93 0.79
N GLN A 124 -6.72 -2.67 2.09
CA GLN A 124 -5.46 -2.90 2.80
C GLN A 124 -5.04 -4.37 2.74
N ASP A 125 -5.97 -5.28 3.03
CA ASP A 125 -5.71 -6.72 3.03
C ASP A 125 -5.39 -7.21 1.61
N ALA A 126 -6.06 -6.68 0.59
CA ALA A 126 -5.73 -6.95 -0.81
C ALA A 126 -4.36 -6.38 -1.23
N TRP A 127 -3.96 -5.20 -0.72
CA TRP A 127 -2.62 -4.66 -0.93
C TRP A 127 -1.54 -5.59 -0.38
N ALA A 128 -1.73 -6.15 0.81
CA ALA A 128 -0.79 -7.07 1.43
C ALA A 128 -0.80 -8.48 0.78
N GLY A 129 -1.98 -9.00 0.46
CA GLY A 129 -2.15 -10.43 0.17
C GLY A 129 -2.42 -10.84 -1.26
N SER A 130 -2.98 -9.94 -2.07
CA SER A 130 -3.39 -10.29 -3.44
C SER A 130 -2.17 -10.33 -4.37
N LYS A 131 -1.92 -11.52 -4.95
CA LYS A 131 -0.79 -11.81 -5.85
C LYS A 131 -1.28 -12.57 -7.11
N PRO A 132 -1.99 -11.90 -8.03
CA PRO A 132 -2.47 -12.54 -9.27
C PRO A 132 -1.34 -12.66 -10.32
N ALA A 133 -0.25 -13.35 -9.98
CA ALA A 133 0.91 -13.47 -10.88
C ALA A 133 0.59 -14.31 -12.13
N TRP A 134 -0.29 -15.32 -11.99
CA TRP A 134 -0.67 -16.21 -13.07
C TRP A 134 -1.26 -15.48 -14.28
N THR A 135 -1.99 -14.37 -14.08
CA THR A 135 -2.60 -13.63 -15.18
C THR A 135 -1.56 -12.96 -16.08
N GLY A 136 -0.40 -12.57 -15.51
CA GLY A 136 0.72 -12.10 -16.32
C GLY A 136 1.35 -13.21 -17.14
N ILE A 137 1.50 -14.41 -16.57
CA ILE A 137 2.05 -15.59 -17.27
C ILE A 137 1.16 -15.98 -18.45
N VAL A 138 -0.15 -16.11 -18.22
CA VAL A 138 -1.09 -16.44 -19.30
C VAL A 138 -1.14 -15.33 -20.33
N GLY A 139 -1.13 -14.06 -19.91
CA GLY A 139 -1.04 -12.91 -20.82
C GLY A 139 0.18 -13.00 -21.74
N ALA A 140 1.35 -13.27 -21.17
CA ALA A 140 2.59 -13.41 -21.93
C ALA A 140 2.58 -14.61 -22.87
N ALA A 141 2.07 -15.76 -22.43
CA ALA A 141 2.02 -16.97 -23.25
C ALA A 141 1.08 -16.79 -24.46
N VAL A 142 -0.13 -16.26 -24.23
CA VAL A 142 -1.13 -16.04 -25.29
C VAL A 142 -0.65 -14.97 -26.26
N SER A 143 -0.16 -13.83 -25.76
CA SER A 143 0.30 -12.75 -26.64
C SER A 143 1.56 -13.12 -27.41
N GLY A 144 2.53 -13.79 -26.78
CA GLY A 144 3.79 -14.18 -27.42
C GLY A 144 3.61 -15.24 -28.50
N SER A 145 2.82 -16.29 -28.22
CA SER A 145 2.51 -17.29 -29.25
C SER A 145 1.77 -16.67 -30.44
N THR A 146 0.74 -15.87 -30.18
CA THR A 146 -0.03 -15.21 -31.24
C THR A 146 0.84 -14.23 -32.04
N ALA A 147 1.68 -13.44 -31.37
CA ALA A 147 2.57 -12.48 -32.03
C ALA A 147 3.63 -13.18 -32.88
N TYR A 148 4.17 -14.31 -32.43
CA TYR A 148 5.13 -15.11 -33.21
C TYR A 148 4.53 -15.56 -34.54
N PHE A 149 3.35 -16.20 -34.52
CA PHE A 149 2.73 -16.70 -35.75
C PHE A 149 2.33 -15.57 -36.70
N LEU A 150 1.71 -14.50 -36.19
CA LEU A 150 1.28 -13.38 -37.03
C LEU A 150 2.45 -12.58 -37.61
N ALA A 151 3.53 -12.37 -36.83
CA ALA A 151 4.73 -11.70 -37.33
C ALA A 151 5.44 -12.53 -38.41
N ARG A 152 5.50 -13.86 -38.23
CA ARG A 152 6.08 -14.78 -39.22
C ARG A 152 5.34 -14.75 -40.56
N GLU A 153 4.04 -14.48 -40.55
CA GLU A 153 3.21 -14.37 -41.75
C GLU A 153 3.17 -12.94 -42.33
N GLY A 154 3.86 -11.98 -41.71
CA GLY A 154 3.82 -10.57 -42.12
C GLY A 154 2.47 -9.89 -41.86
N ASN A 155 1.64 -10.44 -40.96
CA ASN A 155 0.30 -9.94 -40.72
C ASN A 155 0.31 -8.70 -39.79
N PHE A 156 -0.15 -7.57 -40.33
CA PHE A 156 -0.19 -6.29 -39.60
C PHE A 156 -1.13 -6.29 -38.37
N ILE A 157 -2.09 -7.22 -38.28
CA ILE A 157 -2.99 -7.38 -37.12
C ILE A 157 -2.20 -7.66 -35.82
N VAL A 158 -0.95 -8.10 -35.93
CA VAL A 158 -0.04 -8.38 -34.81
C VAL A 158 0.03 -7.24 -33.78
N VAL A 159 -0.10 -5.98 -34.19
CA VAL A 159 -0.07 -4.80 -33.28
C VAL A 159 -1.21 -4.80 -32.25
N LEU A 160 -2.35 -5.44 -32.57
CA LEU A 160 -3.53 -5.48 -31.68
C LEU A 160 -3.46 -6.61 -30.64
N VAL A 161 -2.57 -7.59 -30.83
CA VAL A 161 -2.44 -8.77 -29.96
C VAL A 161 -2.37 -8.44 -28.47
N PRO A 162 -1.50 -7.53 -27.98
CA PRO A 162 -1.40 -7.27 -26.54
C PRO A 162 -2.68 -6.64 -25.94
N ILE A 163 -3.44 -5.89 -26.74
CA ILE A 163 -4.71 -5.28 -26.30
C ILE A 163 -5.79 -6.36 -26.18
N VAL A 164 -5.92 -7.20 -27.21
CA VAL A 164 -6.93 -8.27 -27.26
C VAL A 164 -6.69 -9.30 -26.16
N SER A 165 -5.44 -9.73 -25.94
CA SER A 165 -5.11 -10.68 -24.88
C SER A 165 -5.39 -10.11 -23.48
N TYR A 166 -5.06 -8.83 -23.26
CA TYR A 166 -5.38 -8.14 -22.01
C TYR A 166 -6.89 -8.08 -21.77
N LEU A 167 -7.69 -7.66 -22.75
CA LEU A 167 -9.14 -7.54 -22.61
C LEU A 167 -9.80 -8.89 -22.33
N GLY A 168 -9.37 -9.95 -23.03
CA GLY A 168 -9.84 -11.31 -22.77
C GLY A 168 -9.59 -11.74 -21.32
N LEU A 169 -8.38 -11.50 -20.80
CA LEU A 169 -8.04 -11.84 -19.42
C LEU A 169 -8.73 -10.94 -18.38
N ALA A 170 -8.97 -9.66 -18.71
CA ALA A 170 -9.66 -8.74 -17.85
C ALA A 170 -11.11 -9.20 -17.59
N ILE A 171 -11.80 -9.68 -18.62
CA ILE A 171 -13.19 -10.15 -18.58
C ILE A 171 -13.31 -11.53 -17.95
N LEU A 172 -12.50 -12.50 -18.37
CA LEU A 172 -12.68 -13.91 -18.00
C LEU A 172 -12.22 -14.24 -16.58
N SER A 173 -11.24 -13.51 -16.06
CA SER A 173 -10.63 -13.84 -14.76
C SER A 173 -11.22 -12.99 -13.64
N ARG A 174 -12.07 -13.58 -12.78
CA ARG A 174 -12.49 -12.90 -11.54
C ARG A 174 -11.37 -13.00 -10.49
N PRO A 175 -10.98 -11.89 -9.85
CA PRO A 175 -9.98 -11.94 -8.78
C PRO A 175 -10.52 -12.77 -7.61
N LYS A 176 -9.66 -13.65 -7.08
CA LYS A 176 -9.99 -14.49 -5.93
C LYS A 176 -9.50 -13.82 -4.64
N ILE A 177 -10.30 -13.91 -3.58
CA ILE A 177 -9.90 -13.44 -2.25
C ILE A 177 -8.90 -14.44 -1.67
N ASN A 178 -7.75 -13.93 -1.21
CA ASN A 178 -6.78 -14.74 -0.50
C ASN A 178 -7.17 -14.78 0.98
N LYS A 179 -7.72 -15.91 1.42
CA LYS A 179 -8.20 -16.07 2.80
C LYS A 179 -7.10 -15.91 3.86
N SER A 180 -5.81 -16.10 3.50
CA SER A 180 -4.71 -15.95 4.46
C SER A 180 -4.30 -14.51 4.73
N SER A 181 -4.69 -13.56 3.88
CA SER A 181 -4.41 -12.13 4.08
C SER A 181 -5.55 -11.35 4.71
N VAL A 182 -6.69 -12.03 4.92
CA VAL A 182 -7.88 -11.44 5.52
C VAL A 182 -7.63 -11.30 7.01
N ARG A 183 -7.78 -10.08 7.53
CA ARG A 183 -7.57 -9.80 8.97
C ARG A 183 -8.60 -10.48 9.87
N ASN A 184 -9.86 -10.53 9.43
CA ASN A 184 -10.96 -11.19 10.12
C ASN A 184 -11.88 -11.87 9.09
N LYS A 185 -12.11 -13.17 9.28
CA LYS A 185 -12.95 -13.97 8.38
C LYS A 185 -14.41 -13.55 8.39
N ASP A 186 -14.89 -12.95 9.48
CA ASP A 186 -16.27 -12.47 9.59
C ASP A 186 -16.56 -11.38 8.56
N TYR A 187 -15.55 -10.58 8.20
CA TYR A 187 -15.69 -9.53 7.18
C TYR A 187 -15.93 -10.07 5.76
N LEU A 188 -15.76 -11.37 5.53
CA LEU A 188 -16.09 -11.97 4.23
C LEU A 188 -17.59 -12.04 3.96
N GLY A 189 -18.43 -11.90 5.00
CA GLY A 189 -19.88 -11.73 4.85
C GLY A 189 -20.29 -10.29 4.51
N GLU A 190 -19.40 -9.33 4.70
CA GLU A 190 -19.69 -7.91 4.54
C GLU A 190 -19.40 -7.45 3.10
N GLY A 191 -20.45 -6.97 2.41
CA GLY A 191 -20.35 -6.55 1.01
C GLY A 191 -19.27 -5.48 0.77
N ALA A 192 -19.24 -4.44 1.62
CA ALA A 192 -18.28 -3.35 1.51
C ALA A 192 -16.82 -3.83 1.62
N TYR A 193 -16.52 -4.78 2.51
CA TYR A 193 -15.19 -5.37 2.62
C TYR A 193 -14.79 -6.14 1.36
N VAL A 194 -15.70 -7.00 0.87
CA VAL A 194 -15.48 -7.80 -0.34
C VAL A 194 -15.24 -6.92 -1.56
N ASP A 195 -16.00 -5.83 -1.70
CA ASP A 195 -15.84 -4.86 -2.78
C ASP A 195 -14.48 -4.15 -2.73
N GLY A 196 -14.08 -3.70 -1.54
CA GLY A 196 -12.78 -3.08 -1.32
C GLY A 196 -11.62 -4.01 -1.70
N TYR A 197 -11.68 -5.26 -1.23
CA TYR A 197 -10.67 -6.26 -1.54
C TYR A 197 -10.61 -6.55 -3.05
N THR A 198 -11.77 -6.80 -3.65
CA THR A 198 -11.93 -7.16 -5.06
C THR A 198 -11.41 -6.05 -5.97
N ARG A 199 -11.65 -4.78 -5.64
CA ARG A 199 -11.18 -3.63 -6.42
C ARG A 199 -9.67 -3.59 -6.58
N ILE A 200 -8.91 -3.75 -5.49
CA ILE A 200 -7.44 -3.77 -5.53
C ILE A 200 -6.91 -5.04 -6.17
N ALA A 201 -7.53 -6.20 -5.88
CA ALA A 201 -7.15 -7.46 -6.50
C ALA A 201 -7.36 -7.44 -8.03
N ALA A 202 -8.47 -6.86 -8.51
CA ALA A 202 -8.73 -6.64 -9.92
C ALA A 202 -7.70 -5.71 -10.56
N SER A 203 -7.36 -4.60 -9.89
CA SER A 203 -6.34 -3.66 -10.39
C SER A 203 -4.97 -4.31 -10.56
N LYS A 204 -4.50 -5.06 -9.55
CA LYS A 204 -3.24 -5.83 -9.63
C LYS A 204 -3.28 -6.88 -10.74
N LYS A 205 -4.40 -7.59 -10.87
CA LYS A 205 -4.63 -8.60 -11.90
C LYS A 205 -4.53 -8.00 -13.30
N ASN A 206 -5.22 -6.89 -13.55
CA ASN A 206 -5.23 -6.19 -14.83
C ASN A 206 -3.84 -5.64 -15.17
N LYS A 207 -3.14 -5.06 -14.18
CA LYS A 207 -1.76 -4.61 -14.35
C LYS A 207 -0.83 -5.76 -14.75
N ASN A 208 -0.90 -6.90 -14.07
CA ASN A 208 -0.09 -8.07 -14.39
C ASN A 208 -0.42 -8.63 -15.78
N ALA A 209 -1.72 -8.74 -16.12
CA ALA A 209 -2.15 -9.22 -17.44
C ALA A 209 -1.68 -8.31 -18.58
N LEU A 210 -1.72 -6.98 -18.38
CA LEU A 210 -1.23 -6.00 -19.34
C LEU A 210 0.28 -6.12 -19.55
N TRP A 211 1.07 -6.06 -18.47
CA TRP A 211 2.52 -6.15 -18.56
C TRP A 211 3.01 -7.50 -19.06
N GLY A 212 2.34 -8.58 -18.67
CA GLY A 212 2.57 -9.91 -19.23
C GLY A 212 2.29 -9.93 -20.73
N SER A 213 1.14 -9.43 -21.16
CA SER A 213 0.77 -9.38 -22.59
C SER A 213 1.77 -8.57 -23.42
N ILE A 214 2.20 -7.40 -22.93
CA ILE A 214 3.22 -6.58 -23.60
C ILE A 214 4.55 -7.33 -23.67
N GLY A 215 5.01 -7.91 -22.56
CA GLY A 215 6.27 -8.65 -22.51
C GLY A 215 6.28 -9.86 -23.46
N GLY A 216 5.21 -10.66 -23.43
CA GLY A 216 5.04 -11.79 -24.35
C GLY A 216 4.99 -11.35 -25.81
N PHE A 217 4.24 -10.29 -26.13
CA PHE A 217 4.13 -9.74 -27.48
C PHE A 217 5.49 -9.36 -28.04
N LEU A 218 6.30 -8.62 -27.28
CA LEU A 218 7.62 -8.18 -27.74
C LEU A 218 8.53 -9.38 -28.05
N VAL A 219 8.55 -10.39 -27.16
CA VAL A 219 9.36 -11.61 -27.36
C VAL A 219 8.87 -12.41 -28.56
N GLY A 220 7.55 -12.60 -28.69
CA GLY A 220 6.96 -13.34 -29.81
C GLY A 220 7.16 -12.64 -31.14
N PHE A 221 6.93 -11.33 -31.19
CA PHE A 221 7.07 -10.51 -32.39
C PHE A 221 8.49 -10.54 -32.94
N THR A 222 9.51 -10.32 -32.11
CA THR A 222 10.91 -10.34 -32.54
C THR A 222 11.35 -11.73 -33.01
N ALA A 223 10.94 -12.79 -32.30
CA ALA A 223 11.20 -14.16 -32.71
C ALA A 223 10.49 -14.52 -34.03
N GLY A 224 9.28 -14.02 -34.25
CA GLY A 224 8.51 -14.25 -35.47
C GLY A 224 9.10 -13.54 -36.69
N LEU A 225 9.56 -12.29 -36.52
CA LEU A 225 10.28 -11.55 -37.57
C LEU A 225 11.57 -12.29 -37.99
N GLY A 226 12.42 -12.66 -37.02
CA GLY A 226 13.64 -13.39 -37.32
C GLY A 226 13.39 -14.73 -38.02
N ALA A 227 12.29 -15.43 -37.67
CA ALA A 227 11.89 -16.66 -38.35
C ALA A 227 11.29 -16.46 -39.75
N ASN A 228 10.80 -15.26 -40.07
CA ASN A 228 10.32 -14.92 -41.41
C ASN A 228 11.48 -14.69 -42.37
N ASP A 229 12.54 -14.01 -41.90
CA ASP A 229 13.74 -13.72 -42.70
C ASP A 229 14.39 -15.01 -43.23
N PHE A 230 14.44 -16.09 -42.43
CA PHE A 230 14.93 -17.41 -42.85
C PHE A 230 14.08 -18.12 -43.93
N LYS A 231 12.86 -17.63 -44.22
CA LYS A 231 11.96 -18.26 -45.19
C LYS A 231 12.08 -17.66 -46.60
N LEU A 232 12.84 -16.58 -46.73
CA LEU A 232 13.05 -15.84 -47.98
C LEU A 232 14.40 -16.14 -48.65
N ASP A 233 15.27 -16.92 -47.99
CA ASP A 233 16.50 -17.52 -48.54
C ASP A 233 16.25 -18.96 -49.05
#